data_AF-A0A6T9NHA1-F1
#
_entry.id   AF-A0A6T9NHA1-F1
#
_cell.length_a   1.000
_cell.length_b   1.000
_cell.length_c   1.000
_cell.angle_alpha   90.00
_cell.angle_beta   90.00
_cell.angle_gamma   90.00
#
_symmetry.space_group_name_H-M   'P 1'
#
loop_
_entity.id
_entity.type
_entity.pdbx_description
1 polymer ?
#
loop_
_entity_poly.entity_id
_entity_poly.type
_entity_poly.pdbx_seq_one_letter_code
_entity_poly.pdbx_strand_id
1 'polypeptide(L)'
;FMASSANVLWKLNQISVTNTLLPLPAFFVVYDAFYAPFHRALHHRSVYAFVHKHHHRQVVPTRGNTDAINVHPFEFVMGEYNHILTIFLVSRYLLPIHAVACLLFLAIGGCLATLNHTRLDCVFLRVPFTSIPVFAVRAHDTHHVIPNSNYGQYIMLWDWVMGTFRPHPQDPGSIESRRKPAARCKLQAEHSHEADMPVVGTKEKIG
;
A
#
# COMPACT_ATOMS: atom_id res chain seq x y z
N PHE A 1 9.94 -28.73 -6.01
CA PHE A 1 10.82 -27.83 -6.78
C PHE A 1 11.98 -27.29 -5.94
N MET A 2 11.72 -26.56 -4.85
CA MET A 2 12.79 -25.91 -4.05
C MET A 2 13.90 -26.86 -3.59
N ALA A 3 13.55 -28.06 -3.09
CA ALA A 3 14.52 -29.03 -2.59
C ALA A 3 15.37 -29.70 -3.68
N SER A 4 14.91 -29.68 -4.94
CA SER A 4 15.53 -30.41 -6.06
C SER A 4 16.12 -29.49 -7.13
N SER A 5 15.98 -28.18 -6.98
CA SER A 5 16.46 -27.19 -7.96
C SER A 5 17.95 -26.91 -7.77
N ALA A 6 18.73 -27.00 -8.85
CA ALA A 6 20.15 -26.62 -8.82
C ALA A 6 20.37 -25.12 -8.55
N ASN A 7 19.35 -24.29 -8.79
CA ASN A 7 19.39 -22.84 -8.57
C ASN A 7 18.93 -22.42 -7.17
N VAL A 8 18.59 -23.39 -6.30
CA VAL A 8 18.23 -23.15 -4.90
C VAL A 8 19.30 -23.79 -4.02
N LEU A 9 20.14 -22.95 -3.45
CA LEU A 9 21.26 -23.34 -2.61
C LEU A 9 20.79 -23.48 -1.15
N TRP A 10 21.24 -24.54 -0.48
CA TRP A 10 20.79 -24.90 0.87
C TRP A 10 21.90 -24.93 1.91
N LYS A 11 23.16 -25.12 1.49
CA LYS A 11 24.27 -25.27 2.44
C LYS A 11 24.74 -23.89 2.91
N LEU A 12 24.91 -23.72 4.22
CA LEU A 12 25.33 -22.45 4.82
C LEU A 12 26.64 -21.90 4.26
N ASN A 13 27.58 -22.78 3.88
CA ASN A 13 28.85 -22.38 3.26
C ASN A 13 28.71 -21.86 1.82
N GLN A 14 27.52 -21.93 1.22
CA GLN A 14 27.21 -21.38 -0.10
C GLN A 14 26.61 -19.97 -0.01
N ILE A 15 26.38 -19.43 1.19
CA ILE A 15 25.82 -18.09 1.37
C ILE A 15 26.76 -17.05 0.76
N SER A 16 26.21 -16.17 -0.06
CA SER A 16 26.89 -14.99 -0.59
C SER A 16 25.92 -13.80 -0.66
N VAL A 17 26.48 -12.59 -0.77
CA VAL A 17 25.68 -11.38 -1.01
C VAL A 17 24.84 -11.53 -2.29
N THR A 18 25.42 -12.12 -3.34
CA THR A 18 24.78 -12.27 -4.65
C THR A 18 23.61 -13.25 -4.66
N ASN A 19 23.62 -14.31 -3.87
CA ASN A 19 22.52 -15.26 -3.81
C ASN A 19 21.56 -15.03 -2.64
N THR A 20 21.91 -14.15 -1.69
CA THR A 20 21.12 -13.91 -0.48
C THR A 20 20.47 -12.53 -0.45
N LEU A 21 21.20 -11.46 -0.79
CA LEU A 21 20.68 -10.08 -0.70
C LEU A 21 20.23 -9.54 -2.06
N LEU A 22 20.99 -9.79 -3.13
CA LEU A 22 20.65 -9.33 -4.47
C LEU A 22 19.28 -9.84 -5.00
N PRO A 23 18.80 -11.06 -4.65
CA PRO A 23 17.47 -11.49 -5.07
C PRO A 23 16.32 -10.75 -4.37
N LEU A 24 16.54 -10.11 -3.21
CA LEU A 24 15.45 -9.53 -2.41
C LEU A 24 14.65 -8.46 -3.19
N PRO A 25 15.27 -7.44 -3.82
CA PRO A 25 14.53 -6.51 -4.66
C PRO A 25 13.77 -7.20 -5.80
N ALA A 26 14.38 -8.21 -6.43
CA ALA A 26 13.74 -8.96 -7.51
C ALA A 26 12.49 -9.72 -7.03
N PHE A 27 12.51 -10.31 -5.83
CA PHE A 27 11.33 -10.94 -5.26
C PHE A 27 10.18 -9.95 -5.09
N PHE A 28 10.42 -8.77 -4.50
CA PHE A 28 9.35 -7.79 -4.30
C PHE A 28 8.81 -7.23 -5.62
N VAL A 29 9.68 -6.97 -6.60
CA VAL A 29 9.24 -6.53 -7.94
C VAL A 29 8.39 -7.61 -8.62
N VAL A 30 8.84 -8.87 -8.63
CA VAL A 30 8.11 -9.96 -9.28
C VAL A 30 6.82 -10.27 -8.54
N TYR A 31 6.82 -10.28 -7.21
CA TYR A 31 5.62 -10.56 -6.41
C TYR A 31 4.48 -9.59 -6.75
N ASP A 32 4.74 -8.28 -6.69
CA ASP A 32 3.69 -7.31 -6.96
C ASP A 32 3.29 -7.22 -8.44
N ALA A 33 4.13 -7.71 -9.36
CA ALA A 33 3.77 -7.83 -10.77
C ALA A 33 2.53 -8.73 -10.97
N PHE A 34 2.37 -9.73 -10.09
CA PHE A 34 1.21 -10.62 -10.07
C PHE A 34 0.17 -10.20 -9.04
N TYR A 35 0.60 -9.72 -7.87
CA TYR A 35 -0.33 -9.35 -6.79
C TYR A 35 -1.17 -8.13 -7.16
N ALA A 36 -0.58 -7.05 -7.72
CA ALA A 36 -1.34 -5.84 -7.99
C ALA A 36 -2.49 -6.05 -9.02
N PRO A 37 -2.29 -6.78 -10.14
CA PRO A 37 -3.39 -7.16 -11.03
C PRO A 37 -4.41 -8.09 -10.37
N PHE A 38 -3.96 -9.06 -9.58
CA PHE A 38 -4.85 -9.96 -8.83
C PHE A 38 -5.74 -9.18 -7.87
N HIS A 39 -5.15 -8.30 -7.07
CA HIS A 39 -5.85 -7.45 -6.13
C HIS A 39 -6.83 -6.52 -6.85
N ARG A 40 -6.46 -5.94 -7.99
CA ARG A 40 -7.40 -5.21 -8.84
C ARG A 40 -8.57 -6.07 -9.33
N ALA A 41 -8.33 -7.33 -9.68
CA ALA A 41 -9.38 -8.26 -10.09
C ALA A 41 -10.34 -8.60 -8.94
N LEU A 42 -9.86 -8.62 -7.69
CA LEU A 42 -10.70 -8.79 -6.50
C LEU A 42 -11.71 -7.65 -6.31
N HIS A 43 -11.39 -6.44 -6.79
CA HIS A 43 -12.31 -5.29 -6.83
C HIS A 43 -13.32 -5.35 -7.97
N HIS A 44 -13.23 -6.32 -8.87
CA HIS A 44 -14.23 -6.48 -9.91
C HIS A 44 -15.59 -6.82 -9.27
N ARG A 45 -16.66 -6.20 -9.78
CA ARG A 45 -18.04 -6.30 -9.24
C ARG A 45 -18.54 -7.73 -8.98
N SER A 46 -18.08 -8.70 -9.78
CA SER A 46 -18.48 -10.11 -9.65
C SER A 46 -17.74 -10.86 -8.55
N VAL A 47 -16.62 -10.33 -8.04
CA VAL A 47 -15.75 -10.98 -7.04
C VAL A 47 -15.83 -10.25 -5.70
N TYR A 48 -15.81 -8.92 -5.74
CA TYR A 48 -15.68 -8.07 -4.55
C TYR A 48 -16.65 -8.44 -3.42
N ALA A 49 -17.95 -8.56 -3.73
CA ALA A 49 -18.97 -8.80 -2.72
C ALA A 49 -18.78 -10.11 -1.94
N PHE A 50 -18.15 -11.12 -2.55
CA PHE A 50 -18.00 -12.46 -2.00
C PHE A 50 -16.65 -12.68 -1.32
N VAL A 51 -15.61 -12.00 -1.82
CA VAL A 51 -14.23 -12.25 -1.39
C VAL A 51 -13.72 -11.02 -0.64
N HIS A 52 -13.46 -9.94 -1.37
CA HIS A 52 -12.66 -8.83 -0.88
C HIS A 52 -13.41 -7.82 0.00
N LYS A 53 -14.75 -7.81 -0.06
CA LYS A 53 -15.59 -6.98 0.82
C LYS A 53 -15.35 -7.28 2.29
N HIS A 54 -15.00 -8.53 2.65
CA HIS A 54 -14.65 -8.89 4.03
C HIS A 54 -13.49 -8.05 4.55
N HIS A 55 -12.41 -8.00 3.78
CA HIS A 55 -11.22 -7.20 4.11
C HIS A 55 -11.58 -5.70 4.19
N HIS A 56 -12.31 -5.18 3.21
CA HIS A 56 -12.72 -3.76 3.17
C HIS A 56 -13.74 -3.34 4.24
N ARG A 57 -14.33 -4.27 5.01
CA ARG A 57 -15.07 -3.90 6.23
C ARG A 57 -14.14 -3.29 7.28
N GLN A 58 -12.84 -3.55 7.19
CA GLN A 58 -11.79 -2.92 7.99
C GLN A 58 -11.46 -1.55 7.40
N VAL A 59 -12.42 -0.62 7.41
CA VAL A 59 -12.33 0.70 6.77
C VAL A 59 -11.06 1.47 7.19
N VAL A 60 -10.57 1.22 8.41
CA VAL A 60 -9.35 1.85 8.90
C VAL A 60 -8.45 0.80 9.56
N PRO A 61 -7.54 0.18 8.80
CA PRO A 61 -6.68 -0.89 9.32
C PRO A 61 -5.64 -0.31 10.29
N THR A 62 -5.54 -0.88 11.50
CA THR A 62 -4.66 -0.36 12.58
C THR A 62 -4.03 -1.40 13.48
N ARG A 63 -4.53 -2.64 13.46
CA ARG A 63 -4.14 -3.71 14.39
C ARG A 63 -2.98 -4.55 13.87
N GLY A 64 -2.19 -4.01 12.94
CA GLY A 64 -1.03 -4.64 12.36
C GLY A 64 -1.38 -6.00 11.75
N ASN A 65 -0.64 -7.05 12.14
CA ASN A 65 -0.79 -8.38 11.57
C ASN A 65 -2.20 -8.96 11.74
N THR A 66 -2.91 -8.62 12.83
CA THR A 66 -4.30 -9.08 13.05
C THR A 66 -5.22 -8.59 11.94
N ASP A 67 -5.01 -7.36 11.46
CA ASP A 67 -5.77 -6.84 10.33
C ASP A 67 -5.25 -7.39 9.00
N ALA A 68 -3.93 -7.54 8.86
CA ALA A 68 -3.29 -8.01 7.62
C ALA A 68 -3.70 -9.43 7.22
N ILE A 69 -3.87 -10.34 8.20
CA ILE A 69 -4.28 -11.72 7.94
C ILE A 69 -5.81 -11.91 7.93
N ASN A 70 -6.58 -10.88 8.29
CA ASN A 70 -8.04 -10.93 8.34
C ASN A 70 -8.65 -10.68 6.95
N VAL A 71 -8.31 -11.56 6.01
CA VAL A 71 -8.78 -11.56 4.63
C VAL A 71 -9.57 -12.84 4.33
N HIS A 72 -10.27 -12.89 3.21
CA HIS A 72 -10.93 -14.13 2.81
C HIS A 72 -9.88 -15.24 2.55
N PRO A 73 -10.13 -16.52 2.92
CA PRO A 73 -9.14 -17.60 2.76
C PRO A 73 -8.57 -17.73 1.34
N PHE A 74 -9.38 -17.48 0.32
CA PHE A 74 -8.93 -17.43 -1.07
C PHE A 74 -7.84 -16.36 -1.31
N GLU A 75 -8.00 -15.15 -0.76
CA GLU A 75 -7.02 -14.08 -0.90
C GLU A 75 -5.72 -14.46 -0.22
N PHE A 76 -5.82 -15.00 1.00
CA PHE A 76 -4.67 -15.46 1.77
C PHE A 76 -3.88 -16.52 1.00
N VAL A 77 -4.56 -17.60 0.55
CA VAL A 77 -3.91 -18.69 -0.19
C VAL A 77 -3.29 -18.18 -1.50
N MET A 78 -3.97 -17.33 -2.26
CA MET A 78 -3.43 -16.80 -3.52
C MET A 78 -2.21 -15.91 -3.28
N GLY A 79 -2.22 -15.08 -2.23
CA GLY A 79 -1.06 -14.28 -1.82
C GLY A 79 0.13 -15.15 -1.41
N GLU A 80 -0.09 -16.15 -0.57
CA GLU A 80 0.98 -17.07 -0.14
C GLU A 80 1.55 -17.91 -1.30
N TYR A 81 0.69 -18.41 -2.20
CA TYR A 81 1.16 -19.12 -3.40
C TYR A 81 1.90 -18.20 -4.37
N ASN A 82 1.57 -16.91 -4.39
CA ASN A 82 2.33 -15.93 -5.17
C ASN A 82 3.77 -15.76 -4.66
N HIS A 83 4.04 -15.94 -3.36
CA HIS A 83 5.41 -15.98 -2.84
C HIS A 83 6.19 -17.17 -3.41
N ILE A 84 5.57 -18.35 -3.45
CA ILE A 84 6.17 -19.56 -4.02
C ILE A 84 6.42 -19.39 -5.52
N LEU A 85 5.44 -18.84 -6.26
CA LEU A 85 5.57 -18.52 -7.68
C LEU A 85 6.73 -17.55 -7.92
N THR A 86 6.83 -16.50 -7.12
CA THR A 86 7.90 -15.50 -7.18
C THR A 86 9.27 -16.13 -6.99
N ILE A 87 9.43 -16.95 -5.95
CA ILE A 87 10.67 -17.68 -5.68
C ILE A 87 11.03 -18.61 -6.84
N PHE A 88 10.03 -19.32 -7.39
CA PHE A 88 10.21 -20.17 -8.58
C PHE A 88 10.71 -19.35 -9.78
N LEU A 89 10.05 -18.26 -10.13
CA LEU A 89 10.40 -17.44 -11.29
C LEU A 89 11.79 -16.81 -11.15
N VAL A 90 12.10 -16.23 -9.99
CA VAL A 90 13.40 -15.59 -9.75
C VAL A 90 14.53 -16.61 -9.76
N SER A 91 14.39 -17.75 -9.06
CA SER A 91 15.41 -18.80 -9.06
C SER A 91 15.58 -19.48 -10.42
N ARG A 92 14.51 -19.59 -11.21
CA ARG A 92 14.55 -20.30 -12.50
C ARG A 92 15.09 -19.45 -13.64
N TYR A 93 14.77 -18.15 -13.65
CA TYR A 93 14.97 -17.29 -14.81
C TYR A 93 15.84 -16.06 -14.56
N LEU A 94 16.05 -15.63 -13.32
CA LEU A 94 16.82 -14.41 -13.04
C LEU A 94 18.20 -14.73 -12.44
N LEU A 95 18.25 -15.40 -11.28
CA LEU A 95 19.52 -15.71 -10.61
C LEU A 95 19.39 -16.88 -9.63
N PRO A 96 20.48 -17.62 -9.36
CA PRO A 96 20.52 -18.58 -8.26
C PRO A 96 20.27 -17.89 -6.92
N ILE A 97 19.53 -18.55 -6.04
CA ILE A 97 19.17 -18.03 -4.73
C ILE A 97 19.59 -18.98 -3.62
N HIS A 98 19.87 -18.44 -2.45
CA HIS A 98 20.03 -19.22 -1.23
C HIS A 98 18.70 -19.32 -0.47
N ALA A 99 18.46 -20.44 0.23
CA ALA A 99 17.23 -20.64 1.02
C ALA A 99 17.00 -19.52 2.06
N VAL A 100 18.08 -18.94 2.61
CA VAL A 100 18.01 -17.78 3.51
C VAL A 100 17.38 -16.55 2.83
N ALA A 101 17.62 -16.34 1.53
CA ALA A 101 16.97 -15.25 0.78
C ALA A 101 15.44 -15.40 0.80
N CYS A 102 14.94 -16.63 0.69
CA CYS A 102 13.52 -16.94 0.74
C CYS A 102 12.94 -16.65 2.13
N LEU A 103 13.65 -17.05 3.20
CA LEU A 103 13.23 -16.76 4.57
C LEU A 103 13.21 -15.25 4.85
N LEU A 104 14.23 -14.52 4.39
CA LEU A 104 14.27 -13.07 4.50
C LEU A 104 13.13 -12.42 3.71
N PHE A 105 12.85 -12.89 2.50
CA PHE A 105 11.72 -12.40 1.69
C PHE A 105 10.38 -12.57 2.43
N LEU A 106 10.10 -13.75 2.97
CA LEU A 106 8.87 -14.01 3.72
C LEU A 106 8.80 -13.18 5.02
N ALA A 107 9.90 -13.08 5.76
CA ALA A 107 9.95 -12.32 7.00
C ALA A 107 9.77 -10.81 6.75
N ILE A 108 10.47 -10.25 5.78
CA ILE A 108 10.33 -8.84 5.38
C ILE A 108 8.93 -8.61 4.83
N GLY A 109 8.41 -9.49 3.98
CA GLY A 109 7.04 -9.41 3.44
C GLY A 109 5.98 -9.39 4.54
N GLY A 110 6.08 -10.28 5.53
CA GLY A 110 5.19 -10.29 6.70
C GLY A 110 5.28 -9.00 7.53
N CYS A 111 6.49 -8.46 7.72
CA CYS A 111 6.68 -7.17 8.37
C CYS A 111 6.05 -6.01 7.58
N LEU A 112 6.23 -5.97 6.26
CA LEU A 112 5.64 -4.92 5.40
C LEU A 112 4.11 -5.02 5.37
N ALA A 113 3.56 -6.23 5.24
CA ALA A 113 2.12 -6.46 5.30
C ALA A 113 1.53 -6.04 6.67
N THR A 114 2.25 -6.32 7.75
CA THR A 114 1.90 -5.83 9.09
C THR A 114 1.91 -4.30 9.13
N LEU A 115 2.97 -3.67 8.63
CA LEU A 115 3.14 -2.21 8.63
C LEU A 115 2.03 -1.51 7.85
N ASN A 116 1.59 -2.06 6.70
CA ASN A 116 0.45 -1.56 5.90
C ASN A 116 -0.87 -1.45 6.67
N HIS A 117 -0.96 -2.12 7.83
CA HIS A 117 -2.14 -2.13 8.70
C HIS A 117 -1.84 -1.46 10.05
N THR A 118 -0.92 -0.51 10.07
CA THR A 118 -0.61 0.33 11.25
C THR A 118 -0.87 1.80 10.93
N ARG A 119 -0.81 2.66 11.95
CA ARG A 119 -0.82 4.13 11.77
C ARG A 119 0.56 4.76 11.69
N LEU A 120 1.60 3.96 11.49
CA LEU A 120 2.95 4.48 11.38
C LEU A 120 3.11 5.21 10.05
N ASP A 121 3.81 6.34 10.08
CA ASP A 121 4.14 7.07 8.86
C ASP A 121 5.56 6.69 8.41
N CYS A 122 5.64 5.55 7.72
CA CYS A 122 6.90 5.03 7.20
C CYS A 122 6.87 5.01 5.67
N VAL A 123 7.87 5.65 5.07
CA VAL A 123 8.11 5.67 3.62
C VAL A 123 9.53 5.17 3.39
N PHE A 124 9.67 4.15 2.54
CA PHE A 124 10.97 3.59 2.19
C PHE A 124 11.27 3.81 0.71
N LEU A 125 12.41 4.44 0.46
CA LEU A 125 12.99 4.66 -0.87
C LEU A 125 12.02 5.36 -1.84
N ARG A 126 12.51 5.63 -3.05
CA ARG A 126 11.69 6.08 -4.18
C ARG A 126 11.99 5.21 -5.38
N VAL A 127 10.98 4.95 -6.20
CA VAL A 127 11.16 4.29 -7.49
C VAL A 127 12.13 5.14 -8.31
N PRO A 128 13.22 4.58 -8.86
CA PRO A 128 14.26 5.33 -9.56
C PRO A 128 13.67 6.28 -10.60
N PHE A 129 14.18 7.52 -10.63
CA PHE A 129 13.75 8.58 -11.56
C PHE A 129 12.29 9.04 -11.42
N THR A 130 11.60 8.66 -10.35
CA THR A 130 10.23 9.12 -10.06
C THR A 130 10.11 9.70 -8.65
N SER A 131 8.99 10.35 -8.35
CA SER A 131 8.62 10.80 -7.00
C SER A 131 7.83 9.75 -6.21
N ILE A 132 7.60 8.55 -6.78
CA ILE A 132 6.76 7.52 -6.17
C ILE A 132 7.54 6.77 -5.09
N PRO A 133 7.00 6.61 -3.88
CA PRO A 133 7.65 5.80 -2.85
C PRO A 133 7.77 4.35 -3.33
N VAL A 134 8.84 3.64 -2.97
CA VAL A 134 8.87 2.19 -3.20
C VAL A 134 7.81 1.56 -2.31
N PHE A 135 7.91 1.77 -0.99
CA PHE A 135 6.88 1.38 -0.02
C PHE A 135 6.44 2.59 0.79
N ALA A 136 5.15 2.67 1.09
CA ALA A 136 4.61 3.61 2.05
C ALA A 136 3.43 2.97 2.77
N VAL A 137 3.43 2.99 4.10
CA VAL A 137 2.32 2.46 4.93
C VAL A 137 1.00 3.08 4.51
N ARG A 138 1.01 4.39 4.25
CA ARG A 138 -0.17 5.16 3.85
C ARG A 138 -0.73 4.79 2.48
N ALA A 139 0.03 4.08 1.63
CA ALA A 139 -0.46 3.70 0.31
C ALA A 139 -1.62 2.70 0.43
N HIS A 140 -1.50 1.73 1.34
CA HIS A 140 -2.57 0.77 1.63
C HIS A 140 -3.74 1.43 2.38
N ASP A 141 -3.49 2.34 3.32
CA ASP A 141 -4.56 3.14 3.94
C ASP A 141 -5.34 3.95 2.88
N THR A 142 -4.63 4.54 1.90
CA THR A 142 -5.25 5.23 0.76
C THR A 142 -6.09 4.28 -0.10
N HIS A 143 -5.69 3.01 -0.23
CA HIS A 143 -6.50 2.00 -0.93
C HIS A 143 -7.84 1.76 -0.22
N HIS A 144 -7.86 1.63 1.12
CA HIS A 144 -9.11 1.47 1.87
C HIS A 144 -10.03 2.69 1.75
N VAL A 145 -9.47 3.90 1.62
CA VAL A 145 -10.23 5.13 1.38
C VAL A 145 -10.67 5.28 -0.08
N ILE A 146 -9.84 4.85 -1.03
CA ILE A 146 -10.03 4.96 -2.48
C ILE A 146 -9.81 3.57 -3.10
N PRO A 147 -10.82 2.67 -3.05
CA PRO A 147 -10.66 1.25 -3.40
C PRO A 147 -10.10 0.97 -4.81
N ASN A 148 -10.30 1.90 -5.74
CA ASN A 148 -9.81 1.77 -7.11
C ASN A 148 -8.37 2.28 -7.31
N SER A 149 -7.49 2.17 -6.31
CA SER A 149 -6.11 2.68 -6.35
C SER A 149 -5.15 1.84 -5.50
N ASN A 150 -3.83 1.99 -5.66
CA ASN A 150 -2.79 1.43 -4.78
C ASN A 150 -2.98 -0.07 -4.46
N TYR A 151 -2.96 -0.92 -5.49
CA TYR A 151 -3.18 -2.37 -5.37
C TYR A 151 -1.95 -3.17 -4.94
N GLY A 152 -0.74 -2.62 -5.04
CA GLY A 152 0.50 -3.31 -4.64
C GLY A 152 0.54 -3.62 -3.15
N GLN A 153 1.09 -4.78 -2.79
CA GLN A 153 1.25 -5.18 -1.39
C GLN A 153 2.52 -4.59 -0.79
N TYR A 154 3.63 -4.62 -1.53
CA TYR A 154 4.95 -4.29 -1.01
C TYR A 154 5.59 -3.09 -1.69
N ILE A 155 5.30 -2.85 -2.96
CA ILE A 155 5.87 -1.77 -3.73
C ILE A 155 4.83 -1.11 -4.64
N MET A 156 4.92 0.22 -4.77
CA MET A 156 4.00 1.01 -5.60
C MET A 156 4.43 1.13 -7.06
N LEU A 157 5.49 0.41 -7.47
CA LEU A 157 5.99 0.40 -8.85
C LEU A 157 4.89 0.03 -9.85
N TRP A 158 4.15 -1.05 -9.57
CA TRP A 158 3.13 -1.54 -10.50
C TRP A 158 1.88 -0.67 -10.52
N ASP A 159 1.55 -0.01 -9.41
CA ASP A 159 0.51 1.02 -9.41
C ASP A 159 0.88 2.25 -10.21
N TRP A 160 2.16 2.63 -10.20
CA TRP A 160 2.65 3.68 -11.08
C TRP A 160 2.58 3.27 -12.55
N VAL A 161 3.02 2.06 -12.89
CA VAL A 161 2.94 1.50 -14.26
C VAL A 161 1.50 1.39 -14.74
N MET A 162 0.57 0.97 -13.89
CA MET A 162 -0.86 0.85 -14.23
C MET A 162 -1.62 2.19 -14.19
N GLY A 163 -1.00 3.27 -13.71
CA GLY A 163 -1.65 4.56 -13.51
C GLY A 163 -2.70 4.57 -12.37
N THR A 164 -2.60 3.62 -11.45
CA THR A 164 -3.52 3.42 -10.31
C THR A 164 -2.97 3.99 -9.00
N PHE A 165 -1.74 4.50 -8.99
CA PHE A 165 -1.16 5.13 -7.82
C PHE A 165 -1.92 6.43 -7.44
N ARG A 166 -2.26 6.56 -6.16
CA ARG A 166 -2.83 7.77 -5.56
C ARG A 166 -2.08 8.12 -4.28
N PRO A 167 -1.68 9.40 -4.11
CA PRO A 167 -1.11 9.87 -2.85
C PRO A 167 -2.19 9.88 -1.76
N HIS A 168 -1.78 9.81 -0.51
CA HIS A 168 -2.72 9.84 0.60
C HIS A 168 -3.45 11.20 0.62
N PRO A 169 -4.76 11.26 0.95
CA PRO A 169 -5.52 12.53 0.98
C PRO A 169 -4.95 13.62 1.89
N GLN A 170 -4.09 13.23 2.82
CA GLN A 170 -3.42 14.15 3.76
C GLN A 170 -1.96 14.43 3.36
N ASP A 171 -1.43 13.80 2.31
CA ASP A 171 -0.10 14.11 1.80
C ASP A 171 -0.07 15.49 1.13
N PRO A 172 1.04 16.25 1.27
CA PRO A 172 1.26 17.48 0.53
C PRO A 172 1.13 17.26 -0.98
N GLY A 173 0.24 18.01 -1.64
CA GLY A 173 0.05 17.94 -3.09
C GLY A 173 -1.07 17.03 -3.55
N SER A 174 -1.71 16.27 -2.65
CA SER A 174 -2.95 15.52 -2.92
C SER A 174 -4.11 16.47 -3.27
N ILE A 175 -5.09 16.00 -4.05
CA ILE A 175 -6.26 16.82 -4.46
C ILE A 175 -6.98 17.40 -3.22
N GLU A 176 -7.12 16.61 -2.16
CA GLU A 176 -7.78 17.03 -0.93
C GLU A 176 -6.93 18.03 -0.12
N SER A 177 -5.60 17.86 -0.08
CA SER A 177 -4.71 18.89 0.48
C SER A 177 -4.77 20.21 -0.29
N ARG A 178 -5.04 20.19 -1.60
CA ARG A 178 -5.22 21.38 -2.45
C ARG A 178 -6.59 22.05 -2.24
N ARG A 179 -7.59 21.30 -1.74
CA ARG A 179 -8.92 21.84 -1.39
C ARG A 179 -8.94 22.54 -0.02
N LYS A 180 -8.15 22.07 0.95
CA LYS A 180 -8.05 22.69 2.29
C LYS A 180 -7.71 24.19 2.30
N PRO A 181 -6.82 24.74 1.43
CA PRO A 181 -6.60 26.18 1.37
C PRO A 181 -7.86 26.97 0.97
N ALA A 182 -8.70 26.43 0.08
CA ALA A 182 -9.88 27.13 -0.42
C ALA A 182 -11.02 27.18 0.62
N ALA A 183 -11.21 26.11 1.40
CA ALA A 183 -12.22 26.07 2.46
C ALA A 183 -11.85 26.97 3.66
N ARG A 184 -10.56 27.06 4.02
CA ARG A 184 -10.09 27.99 5.06
C ARG A 184 -10.27 29.45 4.65
N CYS A 185 -10.04 29.78 3.38
CA CYS A 185 -10.26 31.12 2.85
C CYS A 185 -11.75 31.51 2.88
N LYS A 186 -12.68 30.58 2.57
CA LYS A 186 -14.12 30.83 2.66
C LYS A 186 -14.62 31.01 4.09
N LEU A 187 -14.23 30.13 5.01
CA LEU A 187 -14.60 30.25 6.43
C LEU A 187 -14.04 31.53 7.06
N GLN A 188 -12.82 31.93 6.68
CA GLN A 188 -12.18 33.15 7.20
C GLN A 188 -12.76 34.43 6.57
N ALA A 189 -13.26 34.37 5.33
CA ALA A 189 -14.02 35.44 4.68
C ALA A 189 -15.45 35.57 5.24
N GLU A 190 -16.12 34.46 5.54
CA GLU A 190 -17.45 34.47 6.18
C GLU A 190 -17.40 35.01 7.61
N HIS A 191 -16.38 34.62 8.40
CA HIS A 191 -16.18 35.13 9.77
C HIS A 191 -15.78 36.61 9.83
N SER A 192 -15.10 37.12 8.79
CA SER A 192 -14.77 38.55 8.69
C SER A 192 -15.95 39.38 8.18
N HIS A 193 -16.86 38.79 7.40
CA HIS A 193 -18.09 39.47 6.96
C HIS A 193 -19.13 39.61 8.09
N GLU A 194 -19.19 38.64 9.00
CA GLU A 194 -20.10 38.66 10.16
C GLU A 194 -19.64 39.62 11.27
N ALA A 195 -18.33 39.89 11.36
CA ALA A 195 -17.74 40.85 12.31
C ALA A 195 -17.93 42.33 11.91
N ASP A 196 -18.30 42.62 10.64
CA ASP A 196 -18.47 43.98 10.09
C ASP A 196 -19.95 44.41 9.96
N MET A 197 -20.89 43.59 10.45
CA MET A 197 -22.32 43.94 10.46
C MET A 197 -22.59 45.02 11.51
N PRO A 198 -23.06 46.23 11.15
CA PRO A 198 -23.39 47.25 12.12
C PRO A 198 -24.60 46.80 12.96
N VAL A 199 -24.46 46.88 14.28
CA VAL A 199 -25.56 46.67 15.22
C VAL A 199 -26.63 47.73 14.94
N VAL A 200 -27.72 47.33 14.29
CA VAL A 200 -28.89 48.19 14.07
C VAL A 200 -29.55 48.43 15.42
N GLY A 201 -29.25 49.58 16.02
CA GLY A 201 -29.87 50.05 17.25
C GLY A 201 -31.37 50.29 17.05
N THR A 202 -32.20 49.53 17.76
CA THR A 202 -33.61 49.79 17.96
C THR A 202 -33.78 51.11 18.72
N LYS A 203 -34.30 52.15 18.04
CA LYS A 203 -34.78 53.36 18.72
C LYS A 203 -36.11 53.09 19.39
N GLU A 204 -36.10 53.11 20.72
CA GLU A 204 -37.30 53.25 21.56
C GLU A 204 -38.01 54.58 21.22
N LYS A 205 -39.33 54.51 21.00
CA LYS A 205 -40.22 55.66 21.07
C LYS A 205 -40.85 55.68 22.45
N ILE A 206 -40.53 56.72 23.22
CA ILE A 206 -41.19 57.08 24.47
C ILE A 206 -41.82 58.47 24.24
N GLY A 207 -43.11 58.61 24.55
CA GLY A 207 -43.82 59.89 24.60
C GLY A 207 -44.74 60.16 23.41
#